data_AF-A0A832IFA7-F1
#
_entry.id   AF-A0A832IFA7-F1
#
_cell.length_a   1.000
_cell.length_b   1.000
_cell.length_c   1.000
_cell.angle_alpha   90.00
_cell.angle_beta   90.00
_cell.angle_gamma   90.00
#
_symmetry.space_group_name_H-M   'P 1'
#
loop_
_entity.id
_entity.type
_entity.pdbx_description
1 polymer ?
#
loop_
_entity_poly.entity_id
_entity_poly.type
_entity_poly.pdbx_seq_one_letter_code
_entity_poly.pdbx_strand_id
1 'polypeptide(L)' 'MEVLNTVAKLLALAICLVERPKDGAKKKQEVKEMVYSFLKQFNIKLPMPQFVFDWMLDIAIDNIVKYFNQTIWKEKAA' A
#
# COMPACT_ATOMS: atom_id res chain seq x y z
N MET A 1 -11.11 -5.50 -13.26
CA MET A 1 -9.73 -5.96 -12.97
C MET A 1 -8.70 -4.83 -13.08
N GLU A 2 -8.81 -3.90 -14.04
CA GLU A 2 -7.80 -2.85 -14.25
C GLU A 2 -7.58 -1.93 -13.04
N VAL A 3 -8.65 -1.50 -12.36
CA VAL A 3 -8.54 -0.63 -11.16
C VAL A 3 -7.70 -1.27 -10.05
N LEU A 4 -7.91 -2.55 -9.75
CA LEU A 4 -7.15 -3.26 -8.71
C LEU A 4 -5.68 -3.41 -9.08
N ASN A 5 -5.38 -3.64 -10.37
CA ASN A 5 -4.00 -3.71 -10.85
C ASN A 5 -3.31 -2.34 -10.73
N THR A 6 -4.00 -1.25 -11.05
CA THR A 6 -3.48 0.11 -10.87
C THR A 6 -3.22 0.42 -9.39
N VAL A 7 -4.15 0.05 -8.49
CA VAL A 7 -3.97 0.20 -7.04
C VAL A 7 -2.78 -0.61 -6.54
N ALA A 8 -2.59 -1.85 -7.01
CA ALA A 8 -1.46 -2.69 -6.63
C ALA A 8 -0.10 -2.08 -7.05
N LYS A 9 -0.01 -1.51 -8.26
CA LYS A 9 1.20 -0.80 -8.72
C LYS A 9 1.45 0.47 -7.91
N LEU A 10 0.40 1.24 -7.63
CA LEU A 10 0.48 2.43 -6.78
C LEU A 10 0.95 2.09 -5.37
N LEU A 11 0.45 0.99 -4.80
CA LEU A 11 0.83 0.51 -3.47
C LEU A 11 2.33 0.24 -3.37
N ALA A 12 2.91 -0.48 -4.33
CA ALA A 12 4.33 -0.75 -4.34
C ALA A 12 5.16 0.56 -4.35
N LEU A 13 4.75 1.55 -5.15
CA LEU A 13 5.40 2.86 -5.21
C LEU A 13 5.23 3.65 -3.91
N ALA A 14 4.01 3.69 -3.36
CA ALA A 14 3.71 4.38 -2.11
C ALA A 14 4.48 3.80 -0.93
N ILE A 15 4.59 2.46 -0.86
CA ILE A 15 5.35 1.74 0.15
C ILE A 15 6.84 2.09 0.05
N CYS A 16 7.42 2.13 -1.16
CA CYS A 16 8.78 2.61 -1.37
C CYS A 16 8.97 4.07 -0.94
N LEU A 17 7.99 4.93 -1.21
CA LEU A 17 8.07 6.36 -0.95
C LEU A 17 8.08 6.69 0.55
N VAL A 18 7.28 5.97 1.35
CA VAL A 18 7.21 6.19 2.80
C VAL A 18 8.34 5.51 3.55
N GLU A 19 9.16 4.68 2.89
CA GLU A 19 10.09 3.82 3.59
C GLU A 19 11.16 4.62 4.33
N ARG A 20 11.21 4.35 5.64
CA ARG A 20 12.15 4.93 6.60
C ARG A 20 12.23 4.03 7.83
N PRO A 21 13.34 4.07 8.60
CA PRO A 21 13.48 3.28 9.81
C PRO A 21 12.36 3.55 10.83
N LYS A 22 11.85 2.49 11.46
CA LYS A 22 10.78 2.52 12.49
C LYS A 22 9.44 3.04 11.94
N ASP A 23 8.47 3.33 12.80
CA ASP A 23 7.17 3.93 12.47
C ASP A 23 6.26 3.15 11.50
N GLY A 24 6.31 1.80 11.51
CA GLY A 24 5.52 0.96 10.59
C GLY A 24 4.01 1.27 10.55
N ALA A 25 3.38 1.50 11.70
CA ALA A 25 1.96 1.84 11.77
C ALA A 25 1.63 3.18 11.08
N LYS A 26 2.49 4.19 11.27
CA LYS A 26 2.35 5.50 10.63
C LYS A 26 2.60 5.42 9.13
N LYS A 27 3.62 4.66 8.70
CA LYS A 27 3.90 4.39 7.28
C LYS A 27 2.70 3.73 6.59
N LYS A 28 2.09 2.73 7.24
CA LYS A 28 0.90 2.05 6.72
C LYS A 28 -0.27 3.03 6.53
N GLN A 29 -0.48 3.93 7.48
CA GLN A 29 -1.52 4.96 7.39
C GLN A 29 -1.26 5.95 6.24
N GLU A 30 -0.01 6.43 6.09
CA GLU A 30 0.38 7.32 4.98
C GLU A 30 0.15 6.67 3.60
N VAL A 31 0.45 5.37 3.47
CA VAL A 31 0.17 4.60 2.24
C VAL A 31 -1.33 4.55 1.94
N LYS A 32 -2.17 4.29 2.94
CA LYS A 32 -3.63 4.29 2.78
C LYS A 32 -4.14 5.65 2.33
N GLU A 33 -3.66 6.72 2.97
CA GLU A 33 -4.03 8.10 2.63
C GLU A 33 -3.65 8.45 1.19
N MET A 34 -2.48 8.01 0.71
CA MET A 34 -2.08 8.17 -0.69
C MET A 34 -3.01 7.44 -1.66
N VAL A 35 -3.39 6.21 -1.34
CA VAL A 35 -4.32 5.44 -2.17
C VAL A 35 -5.70 6.11 -2.23
N TYR A 36 -6.25 6.54 -1.10
CA TYR A 36 -7.54 7.25 -1.10
C TYR A 36 -7.48 8.59 -1.83
N SER A 37 -6.39 9.34 -1.64
CA SER A 37 -6.19 10.61 -2.33
C SER A 37 -6.13 10.41 -3.84
N PHE A 38 -5.43 9.37 -4.31
CA PHE A 38 -5.40 9.00 -5.72
C PHE A 38 -6.81 8.61 -6.23
N LEU A 39 -7.52 7.73 -5.54
CA LEU A 39 -8.87 7.31 -5.94
C LEU A 39 -9.82 8.52 -6.04
N LYS A 40 -9.75 9.45 -5.08
CA LYS A 40 -10.55 10.67 -5.06
C LYS A 40 -10.15 11.63 -6.20
N GLN A 41 -8.85 11.86 -6.40
CA GLN A 41 -8.34 12.77 -7.44
C GLN A 41 -8.76 12.33 -8.84
N PHE A 42 -8.76 11.02 -9.11
CA PHE A 42 -9.14 10.46 -10.40
C PHE A 42 -10.61 10.02 -10.48
N ASN A 43 -11.42 10.35 -9.47
CA ASN A 43 -12.83 9.99 -9.36
C ASN A 43 -13.10 8.49 -9.62
N ILE A 44 -12.20 7.64 -9.14
CA ILE A 44 -12.26 6.19 -9.31
C ILE A 44 -13.28 5.64 -8.33
N LYS A 45 -14.34 5.02 -8.87
CA LYS A 45 -15.32 4.31 -8.05
C LYS A 45 -14.81 2.93 -7.70
N LEU A 46 -14.87 2.59 -6.42
CA LEU A 46 -14.55 1.25 -5.95
C LEU A 46 -15.64 0.27 -6.41
N PRO A 47 -15.29 -0.92 -6.94
CA PRO A 47 -16.26 -1.92 -7.37
C PRO A 47 -16.86 -2.71 -6.19
N MET A 48 -16.64 -2.25 -4.95
CA MET A 48 -16.99 -2.97 -3.73
C MET A 48 -17.18 -2.00 -2.57
N PRO A 49 -17.82 -2.43 -1.47
CA PRO A 49 -17.98 -1.61 -0.28
C PRO A 49 -16.63 -1.17 0.31
N GLN A 50 -16.61 0.02 0.90
CA GLN A 50 -15.41 0.63 1.48
C GLN A 50 -14.71 -0.30 2.49
N PHE A 51 -15.46 -0.91 3.41
CA PHE A 51 -14.88 -1.79 4.44
C PHE A 51 -14.17 -3.02 3.85
N VAL A 52 -14.65 -3.54 2.71
CA VAL A 52 -14.01 -4.67 2.02
C VAL A 52 -12.71 -4.20 1.36
N PHE A 53 -12.75 -3.03 0.72
CA PHE A 53 -11.56 -2.43 0.13
C PHE A 53 -10.49 -2.14 1.19
N ASP A 54 -10.87 -1.61 2.35
CA ASP A 54 -9.95 -1.30 3.44
C ASP A 54 -9.25 -2.56 3.97
N TRP A 55 -10.01 -3.64 4.16
CA TRP A 55 -9.47 -4.95 4.55
C TRP A 55 -8.50 -5.51 3.50
N MET A 56 -8.85 -5.43 2.21
CA MET A 56 -7.96 -5.84 1.12
C MET A 56 -6.69 -5.00 1.06
N LEU A 57 -6.82 -3.69 1.27
CA LEU A 57 -5.72 -2.74 1.26
C LEU A 57 -4.73 -3.05 2.38
N ASP A 58 -5.22 -3.36 3.58
CA ASP A 58 -4.40 -3.79 4.71
C ASP A 58 -3.57 -5.02 4.40
N ILE A 59 -4.21 -6.07 3.87
CA ILE A 59 -3.54 -7.33 3.51
C ILE A 59 -2.52 -7.12 2.39
N ALA A 60 -2.87 -6.31 1.38
CA ALA A 60 -1.98 -6.01 0.27
C ALA A 60 -0.71 -5.28 0.74
N ILE A 61 -0.87 -4.27 1.62
CA ILE A 61 0.27 -3.54 2.18
C ILE A 61 1.18 -4.49 2.97
N ASP A 62 0.61 -5.30 3.85
CA ASP A 62 1.41 -6.21 4.69
C ASP A 62 2.18 -7.24 3.85
N ASN A 63 1.56 -7.77 2.79
CA ASN A 63 2.22 -8.70 1.87
C ASN A 63 3.35 -8.05 1.06
N ILE A 64 3.13 -6.83 0.55
CA ILE A 64 4.16 -6.11 -0.22
C ILE A 64 5.33 -5.72 0.68
N VAL A 65 5.07 -5.19 1.88
CA VAL A 65 6.11 -4.87 2.86
C VAL A 65 6.90 -6.11 3.24
N LYS A 66 6.23 -7.24 3.51
CA LYS A 66 6.90 -8.52 3.77
C LYS A 66 7.80 -8.93 2.61
N TYR A 67 7.30 -8.85 1.38
CA TYR A 67 8.10 -9.15 0.18
C TYR A 67 9.31 -8.22 0.05
N PHE A 68 9.14 -6.92 0.26
CA PHE A 68 10.25 -5.95 0.20
C PHE A 68 11.29 -6.18 1.29
N ASN A 69 10.90 -6.48 2.53
CA ASN A 69 11.82 -6.84 3.60
C ASN A 69 12.66 -8.08 3.27
N GLN A 70 12.07 -9.05 2.56
CA GLN A 70 12.75 -10.29 2.15
C GLN A 70 13.66 -10.11 0.93
N THR A 71 13.41 -9.12 0.08
CA THR A 71 14.05 -9.00 -1.24
C THR A 71 14.83 -7.71 -1.45
N ILE A 72 14.18 -6.55 -1.28
CA ILE A 72 14.71 -5.22 -1.62
C ILE A 72 15.45 -4.62 -0.43
N TRP A 73 14.77 -4.52 0.71
CA TRP A 73 15.29 -3.88 1.91
C TRP A 73 16.01 -4.86 2.81
N LYS A 74 16.39 -6.05 2.28
CA LYS A 74 17.05 -7.16 2.97
C LYS A 74 17.57 -6.68 4.30
N GLU A 75 16.90 -7.06 5.38
CA GLU A 75 17.43 -6.83 6.71
C GLU A 75 18.89 -7.25 6.63
N LYS A 76 19.81 -6.29 6.71
CA LYS A 76 21.19 -6.62 6.98
C LYS A 76 21.09 -7.30 8.33
N ALA A 77 21.09 -8.63 8.31
CA ALA A 77 21.40 -9.44 9.46
C ALA A 77 22.64 -8.79 10.06
N ALA A 78 22.43 -8.13 11.20
CA ALA A 78 23.50 -7.62 12.03
C ALA A 78 24.32 -8.81 12.52
#